data_AF-A0A9F7R9V7-F1
#
_entry.id   AF-A0A9F7R9V7-F1
#
_cell.length_a   1.000
_cell.length_b   1.000
_cell.length_c   1.000
_cell.angle_alpha   90.00
_cell.angle_beta   90.00
_cell.angle_gamma   90.00
#
_symmetry.space_group_name_H-M   'P 1'
#
loop_
_entity.id
_entity.type
_entity.pdbx_description
1 polymer ?
#
loop_
_entity_poly.entity_id
_entity_poly.type
_entity_poly.pdbx_seq_one_letter_code
_entity_poly.pdbx_strand_id
1 'polypeptide(L)'
;MSGGTRLENANPLIFQRSGERLLTASEEDEDVADPIDDREIFDIIRSINDPEHPLSLEELNVVEQVRVKVNDQESIVSVEFTPTIPHCSMATLIGLSIKVKLLRSLPDRFKIDVHITPGTHASEDAVNKQLADKERVAAALENAHLLEVVNQCLSTRPA
;
A
#
# COMPACT_ATOMS: atom_id res chain seq x y z
N MET A 1 19.92 6.54 -26.36
CA MET A 1 19.25 5.25 -26.67
C MET A 1 18.36 4.92 -25.48
N SER A 2 17.14 5.45 -25.48
CA SER A 2 16.20 5.26 -24.37
C SER A 2 15.60 3.87 -24.48
N GLY A 3 16.10 2.92 -23.69
CA GLY A 3 15.47 1.62 -23.55
C GLY A 3 14.12 1.82 -22.88
N GLY A 4 13.04 1.81 -23.65
CA GLY A 4 11.69 1.81 -23.09
C GLY A 4 11.55 0.56 -22.24
N THR A 5 11.44 0.73 -20.93
CA THR A 5 11.08 -0.34 -20.01
C THR A 5 9.76 -0.92 -20.49
N ARG A 6 9.79 -2.20 -20.89
CA ARG A 6 8.59 -2.91 -21.33
C ARG A 6 7.70 -3.10 -20.11
N LEU A 7 6.57 -2.39 -20.08
CA LEU A 7 5.55 -2.55 -19.06
C LEU A 7 5.14 -4.03 -18.96
N GLU A 8 5.14 -4.57 -17.76
CA GLU A 8 4.77 -5.98 -17.55
C GLU A 8 3.28 -6.21 -17.77
N ASN A 9 2.45 -5.25 -17.38
CA ASN A 9 1.01 -5.25 -17.60
C ASN A 9 0.59 -4.14 -18.59
N ALA A 10 0.76 -4.37 -19.90
CA ALA A 10 0.56 -3.31 -20.90
C ALA A 10 -0.85 -2.68 -20.94
N ASN A 11 -1.90 -3.39 -20.48
CA ASN A 11 -3.28 -2.90 -20.46
C ASN A 11 -3.98 -3.31 -19.15
N PRO A 12 -3.77 -2.57 -18.04
CA PRO A 12 -4.41 -2.90 -16.78
C PRO A 12 -5.93 -2.70 -16.86
N LEU A 13 -6.67 -3.56 -16.15
CA LEU A 13 -8.09 -3.34 -15.89
C LEU A 13 -8.25 -2.22 -14.87
N ILE A 14 -9.14 -1.27 -15.17
CA ILE A 14 -9.41 -0.11 -14.32
C ILE A 14 -10.72 -0.35 -13.54
N PHE A 15 -10.65 -0.20 -12.23
CA PHE A 15 -11.75 -0.38 -11.30
C PHE A 15 -12.29 0.97 -10.82
N GLN A 16 -13.57 0.98 -10.43
CA GLN A 16 -14.21 2.17 -9.89
C GLN A 16 -13.71 2.44 -8.47
N ARG A 17 -13.29 3.68 -8.20
CA ARG A 17 -12.89 4.10 -6.85
C ARG A 17 -14.07 4.08 -5.89
N SER A 18 -13.79 3.75 -4.64
CA SER A 18 -14.71 3.82 -3.50
C SER A 18 -15.16 5.26 -3.26
N GLY A 19 -16.38 5.45 -2.76
CA GLY A 19 -16.90 6.77 -2.42
C GLY A 19 -16.12 7.46 -1.29
N GLU A 20 -16.44 8.73 -1.05
CA GLU A 20 -15.92 9.48 0.10
C GLU A 20 -16.34 8.84 1.44
N ARG A 21 -15.53 9.06 2.49
CA ARG A 21 -15.83 8.57 3.84
C ARG A 21 -16.96 9.43 4.39
N LEU A 22 -18.01 8.79 4.90
CA LEU A 22 -19.05 9.48 5.64
C LEU A 22 -18.57 9.62 7.08
N LEU A 23 -18.45 10.87 7.54
CA LEU A 23 -18.15 11.16 8.94
C LEU A 23 -19.41 10.92 9.78
N THR A 24 -19.23 10.20 10.88
CA THR A 24 -20.25 9.93 11.89
C THR A 24 -20.22 11.04 12.94
N ALA A 25 -21.37 11.31 13.57
CA ALA A 25 -21.46 12.33 14.61
C ALA A 25 -20.53 12.08 15.81
N SER A 26 -20.15 10.81 16.05
CA SER A 26 -19.17 10.44 17.09
C SER A 26 -17.72 10.73 16.71
N GLU A 27 -17.37 10.70 15.42
CA GLU A 27 -16.03 11.07 14.94
C GLU A 27 -15.84 12.60 14.97
N GLU A 28 -16.94 13.37 14.97
CA GLU A 28 -16.91 14.83 15.10
C GLU A 28 -16.93 15.30 16.58
N ASP A 29 -17.11 14.38 17.53
CA ASP A 29 -17.16 14.69 18.96
C ASP A 29 -15.77 14.57 19.59
N GLU A 30 -15.16 15.72 19.94
CA GLU A 30 -13.82 15.80 20.52
C GLU A 30 -13.69 15.08 21.88
N ASP A 31 -14.80 14.84 22.58
CA ASP A 31 -14.81 14.13 23.87
C ASP A 31 -14.83 12.59 23.70
N VAL A 32 -14.99 12.11 22.48
CA VAL A 32 -15.01 10.68 22.14
C VAL A 32 -13.70 10.30 21.46
N ALA A 33 -13.06 9.23 21.94
CA ALA A 33 -11.88 8.68 21.27
C ALA A 33 -12.28 8.07 19.92
N ASP A 34 -11.69 8.56 18.84
CA ASP A 34 -11.80 8.00 17.48
C ASP A 34 -10.64 7.03 17.22
N PRO A 35 -10.86 5.71 17.29
CA PRO A 35 -9.81 4.71 17.03
C PRO A 35 -9.57 4.56 15.53
N ILE A 36 -8.31 4.27 15.16
CA ILE A 36 -7.97 4.00 13.75
C ILE A 36 -8.68 2.73 13.28
N ASP A 37 -9.39 2.82 12.16
CA ASP A 37 -10.18 1.75 11.59
C ASP A 37 -9.67 1.25 10.23
N ASP A 38 -10.28 0.16 9.72
CA ASP A 38 -9.94 -0.43 8.42
C ASP A 38 -10.09 0.60 7.27
N ARG A 39 -11.04 1.54 7.41
CA ARG A 39 -11.35 2.54 6.39
C ARG A 39 -10.28 3.62 6.32
N GLU A 40 -9.80 4.11 7.45
CA GLU A 40 -8.75 5.11 7.54
C GLU A 40 -7.46 4.59 6.91
N ILE A 41 -7.05 3.36 7.25
CA ILE A 41 -5.88 2.72 6.66
C ILE A 41 -6.04 2.55 5.15
N PHE A 42 -7.23 2.15 4.68
CA PHE A 42 -7.51 2.09 3.25
C PHE A 42 -7.40 3.46 2.57
N ASP A 43 -7.97 4.51 3.15
CA ASP A 43 -7.90 5.87 2.60
C ASP A 43 -6.47 6.42 2.53
N ILE A 44 -5.59 6.01 3.46
CA ILE A 44 -4.16 6.35 3.44
C ILE A 44 -3.44 5.70 2.24
N ILE A 45 -3.76 4.46 1.88
CA ILE A 45 -3.02 3.67 0.89
C ILE A 45 -3.64 3.64 -0.51
N ARG A 46 -4.95 3.88 -0.64
CA ARG A 46 -5.70 3.79 -1.91
C ARG A 46 -5.19 4.72 -3.03
N SER A 47 -4.58 5.82 -2.63
CA SER A 47 -4.07 6.88 -3.53
C SER A 47 -2.60 6.70 -3.91
N ILE A 48 -1.91 5.69 -3.38
CA ILE A 48 -0.55 5.35 -3.81
C ILE A 48 -0.60 5.03 -5.30
N ASN A 49 0.35 5.58 -6.06
CA ASN A 49 0.45 5.32 -7.50
C ASN A 49 1.19 4.00 -7.75
N ASP A 50 0.76 3.32 -8.79
CA ASP A 50 1.50 2.21 -9.35
C ASP A 50 2.85 2.69 -9.94
N PRO A 51 3.94 1.93 -9.78
CA PRO A 51 5.25 2.30 -10.31
C PRO A 51 5.35 2.23 -11.84
N GLU A 52 4.48 1.46 -12.51
CA GLU A 52 4.48 1.27 -13.96
C GLU A 52 3.39 2.11 -14.65
N HIS A 53 2.26 2.32 -13.98
CA HIS A 53 1.07 2.93 -14.56
C HIS A 53 0.70 4.28 -13.92
N PRO A 54 0.07 5.19 -14.67
CA PRO A 54 -0.44 6.44 -14.13
C PRO A 54 -1.79 6.26 -13.40
N LEU A 55 -1.92 5.19 -12.61
CA LEU A 55 -3.14 4.77 -11.91
C LEU A 55 -2.82 4.53 -10.44
N SER A 56 -3.82 4.70 -9.57
CA SER A 56 -3.67 4.37 -8.16
C SER A 56 -3.81 2.87 -7.89
N LEU A 57 -3.29 2.41 -6.74
CA LEU A 57 -3.43 1.02 -6.33
C LEU A 57 -4.89 0.59 -6.20
N GLU A 58 -5.80 1.50 -5.82
CA GLU A 58 -7.23 1.22 -5.81
C GLU A 58 -7.81 1.05 -7.23
N GLU A 59 -7.43 1.92 -8.16
CA GLU A 59 -7.90 1.84 -9.56
C GLU A 59 -7.45 0.56 -10.25
N LEU A 60 -6.40 -0.08 -9.74
CA LEU A 60 -5.88 -1.37 -10.21
C LEU A 60 -6.38 -2.56 -9.39
N ASN A 61 -7.21 -2.33 -8.37
CA ASN A 61 -7.65 -3.33 -7.40
C ASN A 61 -6.48 -4.06 -6.70
N VAL A 62 -5.34 -3.37 -6.57
CA VAL A 62 -4.17 -3.86 -5.86
C VAL A 62 -4.40 -3.81 -4.35
N VAL A 63 -5.09 -2.78 -3.88
CA VAL A 63 -5.54 -2.66 -2.48
C VAL A 63 -7.06 -2.58 -2.43
N GLU A 64 -7.65 -3.23 -1.43
CA GLU A 64 -9.10 -3.26 -1.21
C GLU A 64 -9.38 -3.08 0.28
N GLN A 65 -10.42 -2.32 0.64
CA GLN A 65 -10.75 -2.07 2.05
C GLN A 65 -11.01 -3.37 2.83
N VAL A 66 -11.65 -4.36 2.21
CA VAL A 66 -11.94 -5.67 2.85
C VAL A 66 -10.69 -6.42 3.29
N ARG A 67 -9.55 -6.14 2.64
CA ARG A 67 -8.22 -6.74 2.85
C ARG A 67 -7.33 -5.95 3.81
N VAL A 68 -7.87 -4.87 4.37
CA VAL A 68 -7.25 -4.13 5.46
C VAL A 68 -7.85 -4.61 6.76
N LYS A 69 -7.01 -4.88 7.76
CA LYS A 69 -7.43 -5.33 9.10
C LYS A 69 -6.66 -4.55 10.15
N VAL A 70 -7.40 -3.83 11.00
CA VAL A 70 -6.84 -3.00 12.07
C VAL A 70 -7.31 -3.50 13.42
N ASN A 71 -6.37 -3.62 14.34
CA ASN A 71 -6.64 -3.77 15.76
C ASN A 71 -5.91 -2.63 16.49
N ASP A 72 -6.65 -1.56 16.79
CA ASP A 72 -6.11 -0.39 17.47
C ASP A 72 -5.61 -0.71 18.89
N GLN A 73 -6.34 -1.55 19.62
CA GLN A 73 -6.01 -1.95 21.00
C GLN A 73 -4.67 -2.68 21.09
N GLU A 74 -4.42 -3.62 20.18
CA GLU A 74 -3.14 -4.35 20.09
C GLU A 74 -2.08 -3.59 19.26
N SER A 75 -2.46 -2.44 18.69
CA SER A 75 -1.64 -1.65 17.77
C SER A 75 -1.08 -2.48 16.61
N ILE A 76 -1.96 -3.21 15.91
CA ILE A 76 -1.60 -4.05 14.75
C ILE A 76 -2.40 -3.59 13.53
N VAL A 77 -1.71 -3.39 12.42
CA VAL A 77 -2.30 -3.15 11.09
C VAL A 77 -1.79 -4.25 10.16
N SER A 78 -2.71 -4.95 9.50
CA SER A 78 -2.40 -5.95 8.49
C SER A 78 -3.05 -5.56 7.18
N VAL A 79 -2.26 -5.54 6.11
CA VAL A 79 -2.72 -5.16 4.76
C VAL A 79 -2.35 -6.24 3.77
N GLU A 80 -3.38 -6.80 3.12
CA GLU A 80 -3.21 -7.67 1.98
C GLU A 80 -3.33 -6.88 0.66
N PHE A 81 -2.35 -7.06 -0.22
CA PHE A 81 -2.39 -6.49 -1.58
C PHE A 81 -2.31 -7.58 -2.65
N THR A 82 -2.98 -7.38 -3.76
CA THR A 82 -2.98 -8.31 -4.91
C THR A 82 -2.22 -7.69 -6.08
N PRO A 83 -1.06 -8.23 -6.46
CA PRO A 83 -0.40 -7.81 -7.69
C PRO A 83 -1.31 -8.00 -8.91
N THR A 84 -1.21 -7.11 -9.89
CA THR A 84 -2.10 -7.16 -11.07
C THR A 84 -1.86 -8.40 -11.95
N ILE A 85 -0.66 -9.00 -11.88
CA ILE A 85 -0.28 -10.23 -12.58
C ILE A 85 0.54 -11.16 -11.67
N PRO A 86 0.50 -12.50 -11.87
CA PRO A 86 1.17 -13.46 -11.00
C PRO A 86 2.71 -13.43 -11.00
N HIS A 87 3.33 -12.72 -11.94
CA HIS A 87 4.78 -12.63 -12.11
C HIS A 87 5.29 -11.18 -12.04
N CYS A 88 4.54 -10.30 -11.37
CA CYS A 88 4.86 -8.88 -11.28
C CYS A 88 6.20 -8.65 -10.55
N SER A 89 7.20 -8.14 -11.28
CA SER A 89 8.50 -7.80 -10.68
C SER A 89 8.41 -6.63 -9.70
N MET A 90 7.36 -5.82 -9.81
CA MET A 90 7.11 -4.65 -8.96
C MET A 90 6.37 -4.98 -7.66
N ALA A 91 6.00 -6.24 -7.42
CA ALA A 91 5.25 -6.62 -6.21
C ALA A 91 5.96 -6.21 -4.90
N THR A 92 7.29 -6.39 -4.82
CA THR A 92 8.07 -5.94 -3.65
C THR A 92 8.05 -4.42 -3.50
N LEU A 93 8.14 -3.66 -4.60
CA LEU A 93 8.15 -2.20 -4.57
C LEU A 93 6.78 -1.62 -4.18
N ILE A 94 5.69 -2.24 -4.66
CA ILE A 94 4.32 -1.91 -4.25
C ILE A 94 4.16 -2.15 -2.75
N GLY A 95 4.51 -3.34 -2.26
CA GLY A 95 4.44 -3.67 -0.82
C GLY A 95 5.31 -2.75 0.04
N LEU A 96 6.50 -2.39 -0.43
CA LEU A 96 7.37 -1.43 0.24
C LEU A 96 6.75 -0.03 0.29
N SER A 97 6.13 0.42 -0.81
CA SER A 97 5.45 1.72 -0.87
C SER A 97 4.29 1.80 0.12
N ILE A 98 3.46 0.75 0.19
CA ILE A 98 2.38 0.61 1.19
C ILE A 98 2.98 0.71 2.60
N LYS A 99 4.01 -0.09 2.89
CA LYS A 99 4.64 -0.13 4.22
C LYS A 99 5.22 1.23 4.63
N VAL A 100 5.90 1.92 3.72
CA VAL A 100 6.47 3.26 3.97
C VAL A 100 5.38 4.30 4.17
N LYS A 101 4.30 4.26 3.37
CA LYS A 101 3.18 5.19 3.53
C LYS A 101 2.57 5.08 4.92
N LEU A 102 2.32 3.85 5.37
CA LEU A 102 1.77 3.58 6.70
C LEU A 102 2.75 3.96 7.81
N LEU A 103 4.04 3.63 7.68
CA LEU A 103 5.07 4.02 8.64
C LEU A 103 5.19 5.54 8.81
N ARG A 104 4.93 6.33 7.76
CA ARG A 104 4.97 7.80 7.81
C ARG A 104 3.67 8.43 8.29
N SER A 105 2.55 7.71 8.23
CA SER A 105 1.21 8.26 8.50
C SER A 105 0.65 7.82 9.85
N LEU A 106 1.08 6.67 10.37
CA LEU A 106 0.59 6.10 11.63
C LEU A 106 1.54 6.38 12.78
N PRO A 107 1.04 6.44 14.03
CA PRO A 107 1.91 6.54 15.19
C PRO A 107 2.77 5.28 15.40
N ASP A 108 3.99 5.47 15.89
CA ASP A 108 5.02 4.42 16.05
C ASP A 108 4.62 3.21 16.88
N ARG A 109 3.51 3.28 17.64
CA ARG A 109 2.97 2.12 18.39
C ARG A 109 2.52 0.99 17.45
N PHE A 110 2.15 1.31 16.21
CA PHE A 110 1.58 0.33 15.29
C PHE A 110 2.63 -0.60 14.68
N LYS A 111 2.35 -1.90 14.78
CA LYS A 111 3.04 -2.95 14.04
C LYS A 111 2.34 -3.13 12.69
N ILE A 112 3.04 -2.73 11.63
CA ILE A 112 2.53 -2.80 10.26
C ILE A 112 3.03 -4.08 9.59
N ASP A 113 2.09 -4.95 9.24
CA ASP A 113 2.28 -6.14 8.43
C ASP A 113 1.69 -5.93 7.03
N VAL A 114 2.47 -6.24 5.99
CA VAL A 114 2.08 -6.07 4.60
C VAL A 114 2.49 -7.31 3.85
N HIS A 115 1.52 -7.98 3.24
CA HIS A 115 1.70 -9.24 2.55
C HIS A 115 0.85 -9.31 1.28
N ILE A 116 1.31 -10.14 0.35
CA ILE A 116 0.56 -10.46 -0.85
C ILE A 116 -0.62 -11.36 -0.48
N THR A 117 -1.78 -11.09 -1.08
CA THR A 117 -2.97 -11.95 -0.98
C THR A 117 -2.62 -13.39 -1.40
N PRO A 118 -2.93 -14.41 -0.58
CA PRO A 118 -2.52 -15.79 -0.87
C PRO A 118 -2.99 -16.31 -2.23
N GLY A 119 -2.09 -16.99 -2.95
CA GLY A 119 -2.34 -17.58 -4.26
C GLY A 119 -2.34 -16.58 -5.43
N THR A 120 -1.98 -15.32 -5.21
CA THR A 120 -2.04 -14.28 -6.26
C THR A 120 -0.70 -13.97 -6.92
N HIS A 121 0.42 -14.46 -6.35
CA HIS A 121 1.76 -14.22 -6.92
C HIS A 121 2.67 -15.44 -6.81
N ALA A 122 3.42 -15.75 -7.87
CA ALA A 122 4.27 -16.93 -7.97
C ALA A 122 5.45 -16.95 -6.99
N SER A 123 5.80 -15.81 -6.40
CA SER A 123 6.87 -15.68 -5.42
C SER A 123 6.38 -15.01 -4.13
N GLU A 124 5.11 -15.17 -3.79
CA GLU A 124 4.48 -14.53 -2.62
C GLU A 124 5.26 -14.75 -1.32
N ASP A 125 5.69 -15.97 -1.00
CA ASP A 125 6.45 -16.26 0.21
C ASP A 125 7.77 -15.48 0.30
N ALA A 126 8.48 -15.38 -0.83
CA ALA A 126 9.75 -14.68 -0.89
C ALA A 126 9.55 -13.17 -0.72
N VAL A 127 8.52 -12.60 -1.35
CA VAL A 127 8.19 -11.17 -1.22
C VAL A 127 7.72 -10.86 0.21
N ASN A 128 6.80 -11.65 0.76
CA ASN A 128 6.28 -11.49 2.11
C ASN A 128 7.41 -11.55 3.15
N LYS A 129 8.35 -12.49 2.99
CA LYS A 129 9.54 -12.58 3.84
C LYS A 129 10.43 -11.34 3.76
N GLN A 130 10.59 -10.76 2.57
CA GLN A 130 11.36 -9.52 2.40
C GLN A 130 10.66 -8.33 3.07
N LEU A 131 9.34 -8.23 2.94
CA LEU A 131 8.55 -7.15 3.54
C LEU A 131 8.50 -7.26 5.06
N ALA A 132 8.50 -8.48 5.63
CA ALA A 132 8.50 -8.72 7.07
C ALA A 132 9.86 -8.41 7.75
N ASP A 133 10.96 -8.44 7.00
CA ASP A 133 12.32 -8.19 7.49
C ASP A 133 12.57 -6.68 7.67
N LYS A 134 12.51 -6.22 8.93
CA LYS A 134 12.67 -4.80 9.28
C LYS A 134 14.04 -4.24 8.91
N GLU A 135 15.11 -5.03 9.05
CA GLU A 135 16.47 -4.59 8.73
C GLU A 135 16.61 -4.41 7.21
N ARG A 136 16.03 -5.33 6.44
CA ARG A 136 16.02 -5.23 4.98
C ARG A 136 15.19 -4.04 4.49
N VAL A 137 14.02 -3.80 5.08
CA VAL A 137 13.19 -2.63 4.77
C VAL A 137 13.94 -1.34 5.10
N ALA A 138 14.56 -1.26 6.27
CA ALA A 138 15.36 -0.09 6.66
C ALA A 138 16.51 0.16 5.67
N ALA A 139 17.29 -0.86 5.33
CA ALA A 139 18.39 -0.76 4.37
C ALA A 139 17.90 -0.34 2.96
N ALA A 140 16.72 -0.80 2.54
CA ALA A 140 16.13 -0.39 1.28
C ALA A 140 15.78 1.11 1.25
N LEU A 141 15.38 1.68 2.39
CA LEU A 141 15.05 3.11 2.51
C LEU A 141 16.27 4.02 2.64
N GLU A 142 17.44 3.48 2.98
CA GLU A 142 18.72 4.19 2.92
C GLU A 142 19.27 4.28 1.48
N ASN A 143 18.78 3.44 0.57
CA ASN A 143 19.14 3.52 -0.84
C ASN A 143 18.39 4.68 -1.52
N ALA A 144 19.14 5.73 -1.87
CA ALA A 144 18.60 6.94 -2.47
C ALA A 144 17.73 6.69 -3.70
N HIS A 145 18.10 5.73 -4.56
CA HIS A 145 17.33 5.43 -5.77
C HIS A 145 16.00 4.75 -5.45
N LEU A 146 16.00 3.75 -4.56
CA LEU A 146 14.77 3.07 -4.13
C LEU A 146 13.85 4.05 -3.40
N LEU A 147 14.41 4.89 -2.53
CA LEU A 147 13.65 5.90 -1.80
C LEU A 147 13.03 6.93 -2.75
N GLU A 148 13.72 7.34 -3.81
CA GLU A 148 13.19 8.23 -4.84
C GLU A 148 11.98 7.60 -5.53
N VAL A 149 12.10 6.35 -6.00
CA VAL A 149 11.00 5.64 -6.67
C VAL A 149 9.81 5.45 -5.72
N VAL A 150 10.06 5.06 -4.47
CA VAL A 150 8.99 4.97 -3.45
C VAL A 150 8.32 6.33 -3.26
N ASN A 151 9.08 7.41 -3.11
CA ASN A 151 8.51 8.75 -2.95
C ASN A 151 7.68 9.20 -4.17
N GLN A 152 8.06 8.78 -5.39
CA GLN A 152 7.25 9.01 -6.59
C GLN A 152 5.90 8.27 -6.49
N CYS A 153 5.89 7.00 -6.07
CA CYS A 153 4.65 6.25 -5.83
C CYS A 153 3.78 6.95 -4.77
N LEU A 154 4.38 7.52 -3.73
CA LEU A 154 3.66 8.21 -2.65
C LEU A 154 3.22 9.64 -2.98
N SER A 155 3.67 10.21 -4.09
CA SER A 155 3.33 11.59 -4.47
C SER A 155 1.86 11.68 -4.88
N THR A 156 1.11 12.64 -4.33
CA THR A 156 -0.25 12.91 -4.77
C THR A 156 -0.19 13.58 -6.14
N ARG A 157 -0.69 12.91 -7.18
CA ARG A 157 -0.88 13.57 -8.47
C ARG A 157 -2.06 14.52 -8.34
N PRO A 158 -1.91 15.80 -8.69
CA PRO A 158 -3.08 16.69 -8.79
C PRO A 158 -4.01 16.10 -9.84
N ALA A 159 -5.29 16.03 -9.50
CA ALA A 159 -6.37 15.58 -10.38
C ALA A 159 -6.48 16.43 -11.64
#